data_AF-W4V9N3-F1
#
_entry.id   AF-W4V9N3-F1
#
_cell.length_a   1.000
_cell.length_b   1.000
_cell.length_c   1.000
_cell.angle_alpha   90.00
_cell.angle_beta   90.00
_cell.angle_gamma   90.00
#
_symmetry.space_group_name_H-M   'P 1'
#
loop_
_entity.id
_entity.type
_entity.pdbx_description
1 polymer ?
#
loop_
_entity_poly.entity_id
_entity_poly.type
_entity_poly.pdbx_seq_one_letter_code
_entity_poly.pdbx_strand_id
1 'polypeptide(L)'
;MSASEMNIKSGMANNEGKPLAYYKDNEDLKATYKNGVAEAYWLRTAYLWDDIQAWTVGADGVIGGSSVSEAYAIRPAFCLPKDTLIRKTELNGKTVYVVE
;
A
#
# COMPACT_ATOMS: atom_id res chain seq x y z
N MET A 1 4.28 -2.90 -2.14
CA MET A 1 4.82 -1.72 -1.47
C MET A 1 5.58 -2.16 -0.24
N SER A 2 6.81 -1.70 -0.04
CA SER A 2 7.65 -2.00 1.13
C SER A 2 7.52 -0.95 2.23
N ALA A 3 8.02 -1.25 3.43
CA ALA A 3 8.09 -0.28 4.52
C ALA A 3 8.96 0.93 4.14
N SER A 4 10.09 0.70 3.43
CA SER A 4 10.97 1.80 2.99
C SER A 4 10.33 2.67 1.90
N GLU A 5 9.55 2.08 0.98
CA GLU A 5 8.76 2.83 -0.02
C GLU A 5 7.70 3.71 0.65
N MET A 6 7.20 3.31 1.82
CA MET A 6 6.34 4.12 2.69
C MET A 6 7.09 5.10 3.61
N ASN A 7 8.39 5.29 3.43
CA ASN A 7 9.21 6.15 4.29
C ASN A 7 9.16 5.76 5.80
N ILE A 8 8.85 4.50 6.11
CA ILE A 8 8.89 3.98 7.48
C ILE A 8 10.35 3.77 7.89
N LYS A 9 10.75 4.38 9.01
CA LYS A 9 12.08 4.24 9.60
C LYS A 9 11.96 3.49 10.92
N SER A 10 12.30 2.20 10.91
CA SER A 10 12.22 1.33 12.09
C SER A 10 13.34 0.31 12.06
N GLY A 11 13.88 -0.05 13.24
CA GLY A 11 14.77 -1.20 13.37
C GLY A 11 14.09 -2.54 13.07
N MET A 12 12.75 -2.55 12.99
CA MET A 12 11.95 -3.73 12.64
C MET A 12 11.65 -3.85 11.15
N ALA A 13 12.28 -3.03 10.30
CA ALA A 13 12.14 -3.08 8.85
C ALA A 13 13.51 -3.27 8.18
N ASN A 14 13.58 -4.13 7.18
CA ASN A 14 14.70 -4.15 6.26
C ASN A 14 14.57 -3.02 5.22
N ASN A 15 15.70 -2.61 4.65
CA ASN A 15 15.75 -1.55 3.64
C ASN A 15 15.48 -2.13 2.25
N GLU A 16 14.30 -1.85 1.70
CA GLU A 16 13.85 -2.36 0.40
C GLU A 16 13.34 -1.23 -0.48
N GLY A 17 14.11 -0.85 -1.50
CA GLY A 17 13.70 0.21 -2.43
C GLY A 17 13.97 1.62 -1.90
N LYS A 18 13.29 2.61 -2.47
CA LYS A 18 13.44 4.04 -2.13
C LYS A 18 12.10 4.63 -1.69
N PRO A 19 12.07 5.55 -0.73
CA PRO A 19 10.85 6.25 -0.34
C PRO A 19 10.14 6.87 -1.54
N LEU A 20 8.84 6.62 -1.66
CA LEU A 20 8.00 7.24 -2.67
C LEU A 20 7.55 8.61 -2.16
N ALA A 21 7.58 9.62 -3.04
CA ALA A 21 7.21 11.00 -2.67
C ALA A 21 5.80 11.08 -2.05
N TYR A 22 4.87 10.26 -2.52
CA TYR A 22 3.50 10.19 -2.02
C TYR A 22 3.41 9.78 -0.54
N TYR A 23 4.36 9.00 0.00
CA TYR A 23 4.37 8.55 1.40
C TYR A 23 5.36 9.32 2.27
N LYS A 24 5.95 10.40 1.77
CA LYS A 24 7.00 11.12 2.49
C LYS A 24 6.52 11.60 3.87
N ASP A 25 5.28 12.06 3.95
CA ASP A 25 4.72 12.65 5.16
C ASP A 25 3.85 11.66 5.97
N ASN A 26 3.68 10.42 5.48
CA ASN A 26 2.82 9.39 6.09
C ASN A 26 1.38 9.85 6.37
N GLU A 27 0.90 10.82 5.58
CA GLU A 27 -0.47 11.31 5.64
C GLU A 27 -1.38 10.41 4.79
N ASP A 28 -2.65 10.28 5.19
CA ASP A 28 -3.69 9.57 4.45
C ASP A 28 -3.33 8.14 4.00
N LEU A 29 -2.82 7.35 4.94
CA LEU A 29 -2.51 5.93 4.69
C LEU A 29 -3.75 5.04 4.63
N LYS A 30 -4.94 5.56 4.94
CA LYS A 30 -6.19 4.80 4.96
C LYS A 30 -6.56 4.36 3.54
N ALA A 31 -6.76 3.07 3.36
CA ALA A 31 -7.32 2.51 2.13
C ALA A 31 -8.81 2.22 2.34
N THR A 32 -9.63 2.56 1.34
CA THR A 32 -11.06 2.24 1.35
C THR A 32 -11.46 1.49 0.10
N TYR A 33 -12.37 0.54 0.25
CA TYR A 33 -13.06 -0.09 -0.87
C TYR A 33 -13.99 0.91 -1.57
N LYS A 34 -14.49 0.55 -2.77
CA LYS A 34 -15.43 1.40 -3.53
C LYS A 34 -16.69 1.76 -2.74
N ASN A 35 -17.11 0.92 -1.79
CA ASN A 35 -18.25 1.18 -0.91
C ASN A 35 -17.91 2.09 0.29
N GLY A 36 -16.67 2.59 0.40
CA GLY A 36 -16.21 3.49 1.46
C GLY A 36 -15.72 2.80 2.73
N VAL A 37 -15.79 1.46 2.81
CA VAL A 37 -15.31 0.71 3.98
C VAL A 37 -13.78 0.74 4.00
N ALA A 38 -13.21 1.18 5.11
CA ALA A 38 -11.76 1.14 5.34
C ALA A 38 -11.32 -0.27 5.72
N GLU A 39 -10.17 -0.69 5.21
CA GLU A 39 -9.64 -2.04 5.44
C GLU A 39 -8.14 -1.98 5.69
N ALA A 40 -7.67 -2.84 6.59
CA ALA A 40 -6.24 -3.00 6.81
C ALA A 40 -5.58 -3.64 5.59
N TYR A 41 -4.30 -3.35 5.36
CA TYR A 41 -3.58 -3.91 4.24
C TYR A 41 -2.12 -4.26 4.54
N TRP A 42 -1.64 -5.28 3.82
CA TRP A 42 -0.26 -5.77 3.90
C TRP A 42 0.73 -4.86 3.17
N LEU A 43 1.91 -4.70 3.76
CA LEU A 43 3.14 -4.34 3.04
C LEU A 43 3.92 -5.62 2.71
N ARG A 44 4.80 -5.56 1.72
CA ARG A 44 5.63 -6.71 1.31
C ARG A 44 6.81 -6.99 2.24
N THR A 45 7.07 -6.11 3.20
CA THR A 45 8.24 -6.14 4.09
C THR A 45 7.91 -6.94 5.35
N ALA A 46 8.79 -7.85 5.75
CA ALA A 46 8.69 -8.58 7.01
C ALA A 46 8.83 -7.63 8.21
N TYR A 47 8.14 -7.93 9.32
CA TYR A 47 8.24 -7.15 10.56
C TYR A 47 9.16 -7.90 11.53
N LEU A 48 10.37 -7.40 11.77
CA LEU A 48 11.46 -8.17 12.38
C LEU A 48 11.33 -8.41 13.91
N TRP A 49 10.16 -8.16 14.50
CA TRP A 49 9.91 -8.53 15.89
C TRP A 49 9.70 -10.03 16.06
N ASP A 50 9.06 -10.70 15.09
CA ASP A 50 8.76 -12.12 15.11
C ASP A 50 8.75 -12.69 13.67
N ASP A 51 9.05 -13.98 13.51
CA ASP A 51 9.12 -14.63 12.20
C ASP A 51 7.75 -14.89 11.56
N ILE A 52 6.68 -14.73 12.34
CA ILE A 52 5.29 -14.82 11.88
C ILE A 52 4.68 -13.46 11.51
N GLN A 53 5.45 -12.37 11.42
CA GLN A 53 4.88 -11.02 11.21
C GLN A 53 5.32 -10.33 9.92
N ALA A 54 4.40 -9.54 9.37
CA ALA A 54 4.65 -8.62 8.26
C ALA A 54 4.17 -7.20 8.60
N TRP A 55 4.77 -6.20 7.97
CA TRP A 55 4.33 -4.82 8.12
C TRP A 55 2.92 -4.63 7.56
N THR A 56 2.14 -3.84 8.27
CA THR A 56 0.74 -3.56 7.98
C THR A 56 0.41 -2.10 8.22
N VAL A 57 -0.63 -1.65 7.54
CA VAL A 57 -1.35 -0.43 7.89
C VAL A 57 -2.77 -0.82 8.25
N GLY A 58 -3.21 -0.45 9.45
CA GLY A 58 -4.57 -0.67 9.93
C GLY A 58 -5.58 0.16 9.14
N ALA A 59 -6.87 -0.21 9.24
CA ALA A 59 -7.96 0.54 8.63
C ALA A 59 -8.06 2.00 9.15
N ASP A 60 -7.51 2.27 10.33
CA ASP A 60 -7.36 3.58 10.95
C ASP A 60 -6.10 4.34 10.48
N GLY A 61 -5.25 3.72 9.65
CA GLY A 61 -3.99 4.27 9.16
C GLY A 61 -2.79 4.00 10.07
N VAL A 62 -2.97 3.31 11.20
CA VAL A 62 -1.86 3.00 12.12
C VAL A 62 -0.91 1.99 11.50
N ILE A 63 0.39 2.27 11.58
CA ILE A 63 1.45 1.42 11.03
C ILE A 63 1.96 0.46 12.11
N GLY A 64 2.06 -0.83 11.81
CA GLY A 64 2.58 -1.83 12.74
C GLY A 64 2.89 -3.18 12.11
N GLY A 65 3.21 -4.15 12.96
CA GLY A 65 3.36 -5.56 12.58
C GLY A 65 2.10 -6.37 12.92
N SER A 66 1.70 -7.26 12.02
CA SER A 66 0.60 -8.21 12.28
C SER A 66 1.01 -9.63 11.90
N SER A 67 0.37 -10.61 12.53
CA SER A 67 0.58 -12.03 12.21
C SER A 67 0.16 -12.33 10.78
N VAL A 68 0.98 -13.06 10.03
CA VAL A 68 0.68 -13.47 8.64
C VAL A 68 -0.48 -14.46 8.53
N SER A 69 -1.01 -14.95 9.66
CA SER A 69 -2.27 -15.71 9.72
C SER A 69 -3.51 -14.86 9.51
N GLU A 70 -3.41 -13.53 9.64
CA GLU A 70 -4.54 -12.62 9.49
C GLU A 70 -4.94 -12.42 8.02
N ALA A 71 -6.21 -12.08 7.78
CA ALA A 71 -6.73 -11.80 6.45
C ALA A 71 -6.89 -10.29 6.24
N TYR A 72 -5.95 -9.67 5.51
CA TYR A 72 -6.01 -8.26 5.12
C TYR A 72 -5.97 -8.06 3.61
N ALA A 73 -6.34 -6.85 3.18
CA ALA A 73 -6.27 -6.47 1.77
C ALA A 73 -4.81 -6.38 1.28
N ILE A 74 -4.63 -6.52 -0.03
CA ILE A 74 -3.35 -6.22 -0.68
C ILE A 74 -3.38 -4.77 -1.12
N ARG A 75 -2.35 -3.98 -0.77
CA ARG A 75 -2.29 -2.59 -1.22
C ARG A 75 -2.07 -2.52 -2.74
N PRO A 76 -2.83 -1.66 -3.47
CA PRO A 76 -2.51 -1.30 -4.85
C PRO A 76 -1.06 -0.82 -5.00
N ALA A 77 -0.43 -1.11 -6.14
CA ALA A 77 0.96 -0.70 -6.41
C ALA A 77 1.16 0.83 -6.40
N PHE A 78 0.10 1.60 -6.67
CA PHE A 78 0.04 3.06 -6.56
C PHE A 78 -1.41 3.50 -6.28
N CYS A 79 -1.57 4.63 -5.59
CA CYS A 79 -2.85 5.30 -5.39
C CYS A 79 -2.94 6.47 -6.38
N LEU A 80 -4.09 6.62 -7.04
CA LEU A 80 -4.38 7.75 -7.91
C LEU A 80 -5.26 8.76 -7.16
N PRO A 81 -5.10 10.08 -7.38
CA PRO A 81 -6.10 11.06 -6.97
C PRO A 81 -7.52 10.62 -7.35
N LYS A 82 -8.51 10.94 -6.51
CA LYS A 82 -9.90 10.52 -6.72
C LYS A 82 -10.47 11.05 -8.05
N ASP A 83 -10.00 12.21 -8.46
CA ASP A 83 -10.32 12.94 -9.68
C ASP A 83 -9.45 12.55 -10.87
N THR A 84 -8.52 11.61 -10.71
CA THR A 84 -7.73 11.10 -11.83
C THR A 84 -8.62 10.48 -12.89
N LEU A 85 -8.53 11.02 -14.10
CA LEU A 85 -9.29 10.55 -15.24
C LEU A 85 -8.63 9.27 -15.77
N ILE A 86 -9.44 8.22 -15.93
CA ILE A 86 -9.00 6.97 -16.52
C ILE A 86 -9.77 6.78 -17.83
N ARG A 87 -9.04 6.83 -18.95
CA ARG A 87 -9.59 6.60 -20.28
C ARG A 87 -9.36 5.15 -20.70
N LYS A 88 -10.43 4.46 -21.08
CA LYS A 88 -10.36 3.14 -21.71
C LYS A 88 -10.10 3.31 -23.21
N THR A 89 -9.10 2.61 -23.76
CA THR A 89 -8.82 2.60 -25.21
C THR A 89 -8.36 1.22 -25.67
N GLU A 90 -8.33 1.02 -26.99
CA GLU A 90 -7.74 -0.16 -27.61
C GLU A 90 -6.34 0.19 -28.14
N LEU A 91 -5.37 -0.68 -27.87
CA LEU A 91 -4.02 -0.59 -28.40
C LEU A 91 -3.58 -1.99 -28.85
N ASN A 92 -3.31 -2.14 -30.16
CA ASN A 92 -2.94 -3.42 -30.78
C ASN A 92 -3.95 -4.56 -30.49
N GLY A 93 -5.25 -4.25 -30.49
CA GLY A 93 -6.33 -5.22 -30.22
C GLY A 93 -6.44 -5.65 -28.76
N LYS A 94 -5.81 -4.91 -27.84
CA LYS A 94 -5.96 -5.09 -26.39
C LYS A 94 -6.58 -3.84 -25.76
N THR A 95 -7.55 -4.07 -24.88
CA THR A 95 -8.04 -3.03 -23.98
C THR A 95 -6.92 -2.58 -23.05
N VAL A 96 -6.66 -1.29 -23.03
CA VAL A 96 -5.73 -0.62 -22.11
C VAL A 96 -6.43 0.55 -21.41
N TYR A 97 -5.99 0.86 -20.19
CA TYR A 97 -6.48 1.98 -19.39
C TYR A 97 -5.35 3.01 -19.26
N VAL A 98 -5.62 4.23 -19.69
CA VAL A 98 -4.66 5.35 -19.68
C VAL A 98 -5.05 6.29 -18.55
N VAL A 99 -4.08 6.62 -17.72
CA VAL A 99 -4.18 7.65 -16.67
C VAL A 99 -3.87 9.01 -17.31
N GLU A 100 -4.77 9.99 -17.18
CA GLU A 100 -4.63 11.35 -17.71
C GLU A 100 -4.32 12.38 -16.61
#